data_AF-A0A2V6N796-F1
#
_entry.id   AF-A0A2V6N796-F1
#
_cell.length_a   1.000
_cell.length_b   1.000
_cell.length_c   1.000
_cell.angle_alpha   90.00
_cell.angle_beta   90.00
_cell.angle_gamma   90.00
#
_symmetry.space_group_name_H-M   'P 1'
#
loop_
_entity.id
_entity.type
_entity.pdbx_description
1 polymer ?
#
loop_
_entity_poly.entity_id
_entity_poly.type
_entity_poly.pdbx_seq_one_letter_code
_entity_poly.pdbx_strand_id
1 'polypeptide(L)'
;MSFIRTGLREIGLKIRRQRTRMVLRHEKRLLQKSEIILGREGTSQAANFPELRNEIVALKKLEQEQKEVALRIAQIEEGIKKVEAQRQANAREQSEAMAKLEAEKKPIQQRRNDAKSAAELSEREVNAVERRIRENDEADQELLRKLSEFQALTPPPADLEAQTASISARRARLPEERAELVRARLGSSGASRIAKEKLVAAEEELSAIEKNIAKVRAEYEMRDRGFGDNIRAQQDAVRDAKQHHQVVEERKNPAYLNIGRHLASQGIAPPNAPHLLGGVRKHRVALNRHQQHNDELALLSRGIDKQELRQFYFSVVSVIALLAIILPLVAKSPRKREWLPQQTEAILSINTGQFERDDLPKRWHKDQPDLWQNVWNGLIGPAAHVPTLNLSRDTLRITRAATTSDIGTVREFILIENQSDVSQIIRSVQSDKEFHKRTVSGLAVWEKPDLALARVGPSTLAVGSSTEVDELVRVRLGIDLDLKITGQLFDRFEALDRESALRLISRSPPDLPRMFHPIFAPELLENSQLLGLALTLQNPVKARLFLKLKTPESASEFARTLHNEPQRWLRLQDSNLLLYTQPPEITRQAANLELRFNVPEETARLLLQRIAKTDIASSVAGD
;
A
#
# COMPACT_ATOMS: atom_id res chain seq x y z
N MET A 1 55.93 -16.48 -9.08
CA MET A 1 55.38 -15.32 -9.81
C MET A 1 55.31 -15.49 -11.33
N SER A 2 56.08 -16.41 -11.96
CA SER A 2 56.04 -16.65 -13.43
C SER A 2 54.66 -17.05 -13.97
N PHE A 3 54.01 -18.04 -13.34
CA PHE A 3 52.73 -18.58 -13.80
C PHE A 3 51.56 -17.58 -13.80
N ILE A 4 51.57 -16.56 -12.92
CA ILE A 4 50.54 -15.51 -12.88
C ILE A 4 50.63 -14.63 -14.12
N ARG A 5 51.85 -14.23 -14.51
CA ARG A 5 52.09 -13.42 -15.70
C ARG A 5 51.71 -14.17 -16.97
N THR A 6 52.03 -15.45 -17.06
CA THR A 6 51.67 -16.34 -18.18
C THR A 6 50.15 -16.55 -18.26
N GLY A 7 49.49 -16.77 -17.12
CA GLY A 7 48.03 -16.90 -17.02
C GLY A 7 47.27 -15.63 -17.42
N LEU A 8 47.71 -14.47 -16.94
CA LEU A 8 47.12 -13.18 -17.32
C LEU A 8 47.32 -12.87 -18.82
N ARG A 9 48.48 -13.24 -19.39
CA ARG A 9 48.74 -13.11 -20.82
C ARG A 9 47.79 -13.95 -21.67
N GLU A 10 47.52 -15.20 -21.27
CA GLU A 10 46.57 -16.07 -21.98
C GLU A 10 45.11 -15.60 -21.80
N ILE A 11 44.72 -15.11 -20.62
CA ILE A 11 43.41 -14.46 -20.44
C ILE A 11 43.26 -13.27 -21.39
N GLY A 12 44.28 -12.41 -21.48
CA GLY A 12 44.28 -11.27 -22.39
C GLY A 12 44.10 -11.68 -23.86
N LEU A 13 44.79 -12.75 -24.29
CA LEU A 13 44.63 -13.30 -25.65
C LEU A 13 43.25 -13.93 -25.87
N LYS A 14 42.66 -14.60 -24.86
CA LYS A 14 41.30 -15.14 -24.94
C LYS A 14 40.25 -14.04 -25.05
N ILE A 15 40.36 -12.97 -24.27
CA ILE A 15 39.47 -11.81 -24.34
C ILE A 15 39.56 -11.15 -25.72
N ARG A 16 40.77 -10.93 -26.24
CA ARG A 16 40.97 -10.38 -27.60
C ARG A 16 40.39 -11.27 -28.69
N ARG A 17 40.51 -12.60 -28.57
CA ARG A 17 39.87 -13.56 -29.49
C ARG A 17 38.36 -13.53 -29.40
N GLN A 18 37.79 -13.51 -28.20
CA GLN A 18 36.33 -13.39 -28.04
C GLN A 18 35.80 -12.08 -28.62
N ARG A 19 36.47 -10.96 -28.36
CA ARG A 19 36.12 -9.66 -28.95
C ARG A 19 36.19 -9.72 -30.49
N THR A 20 37.26 -10.27 -31.04
CA THR A 20 37.41 -10.42 -32.50
C THR A 20 36.31 -11.33 -33.09
N ARG A 21 35.93 -12.41 -32.42
CA ARG A 21 34.81 -13.27 -32.84
C ARG A 21 33.45 -12.57 -32.79
N MET A 22 33.22 -11.73 -31.78
CA MET A 22 31.99 -10.93 -31.70
C MET A 22 31.93 -9.90 -32.83
N VAL A 23 33.04 -9.20 -33.09
CA VAL A 23 33.15 -8.26 -34.21
C VAL A 23 32.97 -8.98 -35.55
N LEU A 24 33.58 -10.16 -35.74
CA LEU A 24 33.37 -10.99 -36.94
C LEU A 24 31.90 -11.38 -37.14
N ARG A 25 31.20 -11.78 -36.08
CA ARG A 25 29.75 -12.09 -36.16
C ARG A 25 28.94 -10.85 -36.51
N HIS A 26 29.29 -9.70 -35.94
CA HIS A 26 28.63 -8.43 -36.21
C HIS A 26 28.84 -7.99 -37.66
N GLU A 27 30.09 -7.98 -38.14
CA GLU A 27 30.43 -7.66 -39.53
C GLU A 27 29.82 -8.65 -40.52
N LYS A 28 29.73 -9.95 -40.19
CA LYS A 28 28.99 -10.92 -41.01
C LYS A 28 27.51 -10.56 -41.15
N ARG A 29 26.86 -10.11 -40.08
CA ARG A 29 25.45 -9.68 -40.12
C ARG A 29 25.29 -8.38 -40.90
N LEU A 30 26.20 -7.41 -40.73
CA LEU A 30 26.20 -6.17 -41.49
C LEU A 30 26.41 -6.43 -42.99
N LEU A 31 27.35 -7.32 -43.32
CA LEU A 31 27.58 -7.77 -44.68
C LEU A 31 26.31 -8.39 -45.27
N GLN A 32 25.69 -9.36 -44.59
CA GLN A 32 24.44 -9.98 -45.05
C GLN A 32 23.32 -8.95 -45.27
N LYS A 33 23.15 -7.98 -44.35
CA LYS A 33 22.18 -6.89 -44.52
C LYS A 33 22.49 -6.01 -45.74
N SER A 34 23.76 -5.62 -45.90
CA SER A 34 24.18 -4.82 -47.05
C SER A 34 24.03 -5.56 -48.39
N GLU A 35 24.27 -6.89 -48.40
CA GLU A 35 24.04 -7.75 -49.56
C GLU A 35 22.54 -7.87 -49.87
N ILE A 36 21.67 -8.04 -48.86
CA ILE A 36 20.20 -8.04 -49.07
C ILE A 36 19.73 -6.71 -49.66
N ILE A 37 20.17 -5.58 -49.13
CA ILE A 37 19.79 -4.25 -49.62
C ILE A 37 20.29 -4.04 -51.06
N LEU A 38 21.53 -4.41 -51.34
CA LEU A 38 22.10 -4.38 -52.69
C LEU A 38 21.28 -5.24 -53.67
N GLY A 39 20.86 -6.43 -53.23
CA GLY A 39 20.05 -7.32 -54.06
C GLY A 39 18.63 -6.84 -54.28
N ARG A 40 18.02 -6.14 -53.32
CA ARG A 40 16.70 -5.52 -53.44
C ARG A 40 16.68 -4.41 -54.48
N GLU A 41 17.61 -3.46 -54.38
CA GLU A 41 17.73 -2.35 -55.34
C GLU A 41 18.29 -2.82 -56.70
N GLY A 42 19.05 -3.91 -56.69
CA GLY A 42 19.71 -4.48 -57.86
C GLY A 42 18.90 -5.50 -58.67
N THR A 43 17.64 -5.74 -58.31
CA THR A 43 16.76 -6.74 -58.96
C THR A 43 16.63 -6.53 -60.47
N SER A 44 16.57 -5.28 -60.92
CA SER A 44 16.50 -4.94 -62.35
C SER A 44 17.78 -5.29 -63.12
N GLN A 45 18.96 -5.15 -62.50
CA GLN A 45 20.24 -5.55 -63.08
C GLN A 45 20.42 -7.07 -63.04
N ALA A 46 19.92 -7.70 -61.97
CA ALA A 46 19.92 -9.15 -61.80
C ALA A 46 19.18 -9.89 -62.91
N ALA A 47 18.15 -9.26 -63.50
CA ALA A 47 17.35 -9.83 -64.58
C ALA A 47 18.13 -10.10 -65.88
N ASN A 48 19.31 -9.49 -66.03
CA ASN A 48 20.20 -9.72 -67.16
C ASN A 48 21.10 -10.97 -66.99
N PHE A 49 21.06 -11.61 -65.81
CA PHE A 49 21.90 -12.77 -65.49
C PHE A 49 21.07 -14.07 -65.50
N PRO A 50 21.39 -15.04 -66.38
CA PRO A 50 20.67 -16.32 -66.43
C PRO A 50 20.81 -17.13 -65.14
N GLU A 51 21.89 -16.96 -64.37
CA GLU A 51 22.16 -17.65 -63.11
C GLU A 51 21.19 -17.24 -61.99
N LEU A 52 20.54 -16.08 -62.09
CA LEU A 52 19.61 -15.54 -61.07
C LEU A 52 18.13 -15.70 -61.46
N ARG A 53 17.85 -16.41 -62.55
CA ARG A 53 16.49 -16.56 -63.08
C ARG A 53 15.53 -17.20 -62.08
N ASN A 54 15.99 -18.19 -61.31
CA ASN A 54 15.16 -18.89 -60.33
C ASN A 54 14.76 -17.97 -59.16
N GLU A 55 15.70 -17.17 -58.67
CA GLU A 55 15.52 -16.19 -57.60
C GLU A 55 14.55 -15.08 -58.02
N ILE A 56 14.63 -14.63 -59.28
CA ILE A 56 13.73 -13.61 -59.83
C ILE A 56 12.30 -14.15 -59.99
N VAL A 57 12.15 -15.39 -60.45
CA VAL A 57 10.83 -16.04 -60.54
C VAL A 57 10.21 -16.21 -59.14
N ALA A 58 11.03 -16.62 -58.16
CA ALA A 58 10.59 -16.74 -56.77
C ALA A 58 10.14 -15.39 -56.18
N LEU A 59 10.90 -14.31 -56.44
CA LEU A 59 10.53 -12.96 -56.01
C LEU A 59 9.21 -12.50 -56.63
N LYS A 60 9.01 -12.69 -57.94
CA LYS A 60 7.76 -12.32 -58.62
C LYS A 60 6.54 -13.03 -58.02
N LYS A 61 6.68 -14.32 -57.69
CA LYS A 61 5.61 -15.09 -57.03
C LYS A 61 5.27 -14.54 -55.65
N LEU A 62 6.28 -14.23 -54.84
CA LEU A 62 6.10 -13.65 -53.50
C LEU A 62 5.56 -12.21 -53.55
N GLU A 63 5.92 -11.43 -54.58
CA GLU A 63 5.34 -10.10 -54.83
C GLU A 63 3.86 -10.17 -55.19
N GLN A 64 3.44 -11.19 -55.95
CA GLN A 64 2.02 -11.41 -56.24
C GLN A 64 1.25 -11.80 -54.97
N GLU A 65 1.77 -12.76 -54.19
CA GLU A 65 1.19 -13.16 -52.90
C GLU A 65 1.05 -11.96 -51.95
N GLN A 66 2.06 -11.09 -51.89
CA GLN A 66 2.00 -9.87 -51.10
C GLN A 66 0.88 -8.92 -51.55
N LYS A 67 0.71 -8.72 -52.86
CA LYS A 67 -0.35 -7.85 -53.40
C LYS A 67 -1.74 -8.38 -53.06
N GLU A 68 -1.93 -9.70 -53.14
CA GLU A 68 -3.19 -10.35 -52.76
C GLU A 68 -3.50 -10.15 -51.27
N VAL A 69 -2.50 -10.27 -50.40
CA VAL A 69 -2.65 -10.01 -48.96
C VAL A 69 -2.95 -8.52 -48.70
N ALA A 70 -2.28 -7.60 -49.39
CA ALA A 70 -2.54 -6.17 -49.26
C ALA A 70 -3.96 -5.79 -49.67
N LEU A 71 -4.48 -6.37 -50.76
CA LEU A 71 -5.87 -6.21 -51.18
C LEU A 71 -6.85 -6.74 -50.11
N ARG A 72 -6.55 -7.91 -49.53
CA ARG A 72 -7.37 -8.49 -48.46
C ARG A 72 -7.39 -7.60 -47.20
N ILE A 73 -6.26 -7.01 -46.81
CA ILE A 73 -6.19 -6.05 -45.70
C ILE A 73 -7.10 -4.85 -46.00
N ALA A 74 -7.00 -4.26 -47.20
CA ALA A 74 -7.81 -3.12 -47.58
C ALA A 74 -9.32 -3.42 -47.55
N GLN A 75 -9.73 -4.61 -48.03
CA GLN A 75 -11.13 -5.05 -47.98
C GLN A 75 -11.65 -5.20 -46.55
N ILE A 76 -10.85 -5.76 -45.63
CA ILE A 76 -11.27 -5.91 -44.23
C ILE A 76 -11.33 -4.53 -43.54
N GLU A 77 -10.37 -3.65 -43.78
CA GLU A 77 -10.38 -2.28 -43.24
C GLU A 77 -11.59 -1.46 -43.75
N GLU A 78 -12.01 -1.65 -45.00
CA GLU A 78 -13.26 -1.07 -45.51
C GLU A 78 -14.50 -1.68 -44.83
N GLY A 79 -14.48 -2.99 -44.56
CA GLY A 79 -15.50 -3.68 -43.78
C GLY A 79 -15.67 -3.09 -42.38
N ILE A 80 -14.55 -2.83 -41.68
CA ILE A 80 -14.56 -2.21 -40.35
C ILE A 80 -15.22 -0.83 -40.40
N LYS A 81 -14.84 0.00 -41.38
CA LYS A 81 -15.43 1.34 -41.55
C LYS A 81 -16.95 1.28 -41.77
N LYS A 82 -17.45 0.29 -42.53
CA LYS A 82 -18.89 0.10 -42.75
C LYS A 82 -19.60 -0.28 -41.44
N VAL A 83 -19.02 -1.18 -40.65
CA VAL A 83 -19.61 -1.59 -39.35
C VAL A 83 -19.57 -0.43 -38.34
N GLU A 84 -18.50 0.36 -38.31
CA GLU A 84 -18.40 1.56 -37.47
C GLU A 84 -19.44 2.61 -37.85
N ALA A 85 -19.68 2.84 -39.15
CA ALA A 85 -20.75 3.73 -39.61
C ALA A 85 -22.15 3.23 -39.19
N GLN A 86 -22.41 1.92 -39.28
CA GLN A 86 -23.65 1.32 -38.80
C GLN A 86 -23.81 1.47 -37.28
N ARG A 87 -22.74 1.29 -36.52
CA ARG A 87 -22.72 1.49 -35.07
C ARG A 87 -23.05 2.94 -34.69
N GLN A 88 -22.49 3.92 -35.41
CA GLN A 88 -22.80 5.34 -35.20
C GLN A 88 -24.25 5.67 -35.54
N ALA A 89 -24.81 5.10 -36.61
CA ALA A 89 -26.22 5.25 -36.96
C ALA A 89 -27.12 4.67 -35.86
N ASN A 90 -26.82 3.46 -35.37
CA ASN A 90 -27.55 2.80 -34.28
C ASN A 90 -27.51 3.63 -32.98
N ALA A 91 -26.40 4.30 -32.67
CA ALA A 91 -26.30 5.20 -31.51
C ALA A 91 -27.19 6.45 -31.65
N ARG A 92 -27.30 7.00 -32.88
CA ARG A 92 -28.21 8.12 -33.16
C ARG A 92 -29.67 7.68 -33.01
N GLU A 93 -30.04 6.55 -33.61
CA GLU A 93 -31.39 5.96 -33.48
C GLU A 93 -31.74 5.67 -32.02
N GLN A 94 -30.80 5.16 -31.22
CA GLN A 94 -30.98 4.97 -29.78
C GLN A 94 -31.28 6.30 -29.08
N SER A 95 -30.50 7.35 -29.35
CA SER A 95 -30.68 8.66 -28.71
C SER A 95 -32.03 9.27 -29.05
N GLU A 96 -32.49 9.13 -30.30
CA GLU A 96 -33.79 9.62 -30.74
C GLU A 96 -34.95 8.83 -30.11
N ALA A 97 -34.84 7.50 -30.05
CA ALA A 97 -35.84 6.65 -29.40
C ALA A 97 -35.94 6.92 -27.89
N MET A 98 -34.80 7.10 -27.23
CA MET A 98 -34.74 7.47 -25.81
C MET A 98 -35.34 8.86 -25.56
N ALA A 99 -35.02 9.85 -26.40
CA ALA A 99 -35.58 11.20 -26.27
C ALA A 99 -37.11 11.21 -26.40
N LYS A 100 -37.68 10.40 -27.32
CA LYS A 100 -39.14 10.24 -27.47
C LYS A 100 -39.77 9.66 -26.20
N LEU A 101 -39.22 8.56 -25.68
CA LEU A 101 -39.75 7.93 -24.47
C LEU A 101 -39.57 8.80 -23.21
N GLU A 102 -38.50 9.59 -23.12
CA GLU A 102 -38.31 10.56 -22.04
C GLU A 102 -39.30 11.73 -22.14
N ALA A 103 -39.61 12.18 -23.35
CA ALA A 103 -40.64 13.19 -23.58
C ALA A 103 -42.03 12.68 -23.18
N GLU A 104 -42.35 11.40 -23.45
CA GLU A 104 -43.60 10.76 -23.02
C GLU A 104 -43.66 10.53 -21.49
N LYS A 105 -42.52 10.24 -20.85
CA LYS A 105 -42.43 10.03 -19.38
C LYS A 105 -42.74 11.31 -18.59
N LYS A 106 -42.25 12.48 -19.02
CA LYS A 106 -42.37 13.75 -18.30
C LYS A 106 -43.81 14.10 -17.86
N PRO A 107 -44.83 14.12 -18.76
CA PRO A 107 -46.19 14.47 -18.36
C PRO A 107 -46.81 13.44 -17.40
N ILE A 108 -46.48 12.15 -17.53
CA ILE A 108 -46.98 11.11 -16.63
C ILE A 108 -46.35 11.23 -15.24
N GLN A 109 -45.07 11.56 -15.18
CA GLN A 109 -44.39 11.85 -13.91
C GLN A 109 -45.00 13.07 -13.21
N GLN A 110 -45.37 14.11 -13.97
CA GLN A 110 -46.07 15.27 -13.42
C GLN A 110 -47.45 14.87 -12.87
N ARG A 111 -48.27 14.13 -13.64
CA ARG A 111 -49.56 13.62 -13.18
C ARG A 111 -49.45 12.78 -11.91
N ARG A 112 -48.42 11.93 -11.82
CA ARG A 112 -48.16 11.12 -10.62
C ARG A 112 -47.84 12.00 -9.41
N ASN A 113 -47.02 13.04 -9.59
CA ASN A 113 -46.68 13.96 -8.50
C ASN A 113 -47.91 14.75 -8.02
N ASP A 114 -48.75 15.20 -8.94
CA ASP A 114 -50.00 15.87 -8.63
C ASP A 114 -50.94 14.92 -7.87
N ALA A 115 -51.12 13.69 -8.34
CA ALA A 115 -51.92 12.66 -7.68
C ALA A 115 -51.39 12.32 -6.28
N LYS A 116 -50.06 12.26 -6.11
CA LYS A 116 -49.42 12.02 -4.80
C LYS A 116 -49.71 13.16 -3.84
N SER A 117 -49.57 14.41 -4.28
CA SER A 117 -49.87 15.58 -3.45
C SER A 117 -51.34 15.61 -3.00
N ALA A 118 -52.28 15.24 -3.90
CA ALA A 118 -53.70 15.15 -3.59
C ALA A 118 -54.03 14.00 -2.61
N ALA A 119 -53.36 12.84 -2.74
CA ALA A 119 -53.50 11.72 -1.82
C ALA A 119 -52.97 12.08 -0.41
N GLU A 120 -51.82 12.75 -0.33
CA GLU A 120 -51.26 13.20 0.95
C GLU A 120 -52.15 14.26 1.63
N LEU A 121 -52.72 15.20 0.87
CA LEU A 121 -53.60 16.23 1.41
C LEU A 121 -54.91 15.63 1.95
N SER A 122 -55.56 14.76 1.17
CA SER A 122 -56.78 14.08 1.62
C SER A 122 -56.56 13.15 2.81
N GLU A 123 -55.40 12.50 2.92
CA GLU A 123 -55.04 11.72 4.11
C GLU A 123 -54.82 12.60 5.35
N ARG A 124 -54.21 13.79 5.20
CA ARG A 124 -54.10 14.76 6.30
C ARG A 124 -55.47 15.24 6.77
N GLU A 125 -56.40 15.50 5.87
CA GLU A 125 -57.77 15.90 6.21
C GLU A 125 -58.51 14.80 6.99
N VAL A 126 -58.43 13.54 6.54
CA VAL A 126 -59.00 12.41 7.28
C VAL A 126 -58.41 12.33 8.69
N ASN A 127 -57.09 12.43 8.82
CA ASN A 127 -56.41 12.41 10.12
C ASN A 127 -56.78 13.60 11.02
N ALA A 128 -57.05 14.77 10.44
CA ALA A 128 -57.49 15.95 11.18
C ALA A 128 -58.93 15.78 11.70
N VAL A 129 -59.83 15.25 10.87
CA VAL A 129 -61.21 14.94 11.30
C VAL A 129 -61.22 13.84 12.36
N GLU A 130 -60.40 12.80 12.22
CA GLU A 130 -60.26 11.76 13.24
C GLU A 130 -59.76 12.28 14.58
N ARG A 131 -58.81 13.23 14.59
CA ARG A 131 -58.39 13.91 15.82
C ARG A 131 -59.53 14.68 16.48
N ARG A 132 -60.30 15.46 15.70
CA ARG A 132 -61.45 16.21 16.23
C ARG A 132 -62.54 15.31 16.80
N ILE A 133 -62.74 14.12 16.23
CA ILE A 133 -63.65 13.11 16.81
C ILE A 133 -63.13 12.64 18.18
N ARG A 134 -61.83 12.34 18.29
CA ARG A 134 -61.22 11.94 19.58
C ARG A 134 -61.31 13.05 20.63
N GLU A 135 -61.01 14.29 20.25
CA GLU A 135 -61.14 15.47 21.14
C GLU A 135 -62.59 15.67 21.61
N ASN A 136 -63.57 15.43 20.75
CA ASN A 136 -64.99 15.49 21.13
C ASN A 136 -65.38 14.36 22.11
N ASP A 137 -64.91 13.13 21.86
CA ASP A 137 -65.12 11.99 22.76
C ASP A 137 -64.42 12.22 24.13
N GLU A 138 -63.21 12.79 24.15
CA GLU A 138 -62.48 13.19 25.36
C GLU A 138 -63.20 14.29 26.14
N ALA A 139 -63.77 15.28 25.45
CA ALA A 139 -64.56 16.35 26.07
C ALA A 139 -65.84 15.82 26.74
N ASP A 140 -66.54 14.84 26.14
CA ASP A 140 -67.69 14.19 26.80
C ASP A 140 -67.26 13.44 28.08
N GLN A 141 -66.14 12.73 28.03
CA GLN A 141 -65.58 12.03 29.18
C GLN A 141 -65.15 12.99 30.30
N GLU A 142 -64.55 14.12 29.97
CA GLU A 142 -64.15 15.13 30.95
C GLU A 142 -65.37 15.80 31.61
N LEU A 143 -66.42 16.08 30.85
CA LEU A 143 -67.69 16.61 31.40
C LEU A 143 -68.39 15.59 32.30
N LEU A 144 -68.39 14.31 31.94
CA LEU A 144 -68.88 13.22 32.78
C LEU A 144 -68.12 13.14 34.11
N ARG A 145 -66.79 13.26 34.04
CA ARG A 145 -65.92 13.27 35.22
C ARG A 145 -66.22 14.46 36.12
N LYS A 146 -66.35 15.67 35.57
CA LYS A 146 -66.73 16.87 36.34
C LYS A 146 -68.09 16.72 37.03
N LEU A 147 -69.09 16.13 36.35
CA LEU A 147 -70.38 15.82 36.97
C LEU A 147 -70.25 14.87 38.16
N SER A 148 -69.41 13.83 38.03
CA SER A 148 -69.15 12.90 39.15
C SER A 148 -68.41 13.57 40.32
N GLU A 149 -67.48 14.48 40.04
CA GLU A 149 -66.70 15.21 41.05
C GLU A 149 -67.60 16.19 41.83
N PHE A 150 -68.53 16.87 41.16
CA PHE A 150 -69.52 17.74 41.81
C PHE A 150 -70.51 16.96 42.69
N GLN A 151 -70.87 15.73 42.32
CA GLN A 151 -71.73 14.87 43.14
C GLN A 151 -71.04 14.32 44.39
N ALA A 152 -69.70 14.31 44.44
CA ALA A 152 -68.92 13.79 45.56
C ALA A 152 -68.55 14.85 46.62
N LEU A 153 -68.71 16.15 46.32
CA LEU A 153 -68.37 17.26 47.23
C LEU A 153 -69.45 17.49 48.30
N THR A 154 -69.05 17.47 49.58
CA THR A 154 -69.91 17.81 50.74
C THR A 154 -69.22 18.84 51.64
N PRO A 155 -69.85 20.01 51.94
CA PRO A 155 -71.15 20.48 51.45
C PRO A 155 -71.12 20.90 49.97
N PRO A 156 -72.26 20.81 49.25
CA PRO A 156 -72.33 21.16 47.83
C PRO A 156 -72.09 22.66 47.60
N PRO A 157 -71.41 23.05 46.50
CA PRO A 157 -71.24 24.44 46.10
C PRO A 157 -72.58 25.20 46.00
N ALA A 158 -72.59 26.49 46.36
CA ALA A 158 -73.79 27.32 46.37
C ALA A 158 -74.44 27.54 44.99
N ASP A 159 -73.71 27.22 43.92
CA ASP A 159 -74.09 27.37 42.51
C ASP A 159 -74.19 26.02 41.75
N LEU A 160 -74.32 24.90 42.48
CA LEU A 160 -74.35 23.53 41.94
C LEU A 160 -75.40 23.33 40.82
N GLU A 161 -76.61 23.86 40.98
CA GLU A 161 -77.67 23.75 39.96
C GLU A 161 -77.30 24.49 38.67
N ALA A 162 -76.68 25.67 38.78
CA ALA A 162 -76.27 26.44 37.62
C ALA A 162 -75.11 25.76 36.86
N GLN A 163 -74.13 25.21 37.59
CA GLN A 163 -73.00 24.50 37.00
C GLN A 163 -73.40 23.14 36.38
N THR A 164 -74.28 22.38 37.03
CA THR A 164 -74.79 21.10 36.48
C THR A 164 -75.71 21.31 35.27
N ALA A 165 -76.53 22.37 35.27
CA ALA A 165 -77.33 22.77 34.11
C ALA A 165 -76.45 23.23 32.92
N SER A 166 -75.35 23.94 33.19
CA SER A 166 -74.38 24.34 32.16
C SER A 166 -73.68 23.12 31.52
N ILE A 167 -73.25 22.15 32.35
CA ILE A 167 -72.61 20.93 31.87
C ILE A 167 -73.58 20.05 31.08
N SER A 168 -74.81 19.88 31.56
CA SER A 168 -75.83 19.10 30.85
C SER A 168 -76.24 19.75 29.51
N ALA A 169 -76.33 21.08 29.46
CA ALA A 169 -76.57 21.82 28.22
C ALA A 169 -75.42 21.69 27.21
N ARG A 170 -74.15 21.69 27.67
CA ARG A 170 -72.99 21.46 26.79
C ARG A 170 -72.95 20.01 26.29
N ARG A 171 -73.24 19.05 27.16
CA ARG A 171 -73.26 17.63 26.85
C ARG A 171 -74.37 17.24 25.88
N ALA A 172 -75.53 17.91 25.93
CA ALA A 172 -76.61 17.70 24.97
C ALA A 172 -76.22 18.01 23.51
N ARG A 173 -75.23 18.88 23.28
CA ARG A 173 -74.76 19.29 21.94
C ARG A 173 -73.65 18.41 21.37
N LEU A 174 -72.87 17.75 22.22
CA LEU A 174 -71.73 16.92 21.78
C LEU A 174 -72.11 15.75 20.86
N PRO A 175 -73.23 15.02 21.06
CA PRO A 175 -73.66 13.97 20.13
C PRO A 175 -73.96 14.46 18.72
N GLU A 176 -74.52 15.67 18.58
CA GLU A 176 -74.79 16.30 17.28
C GLU A 176 -73.48 16.74 16.61
N GLU A 177 -72.60 17.42 17.36
CA GLU A 177 -71.25 17.80 16.89
C GLU A 177 -70.46 16.56 16.41
N ARG A 178 -70.57 15.44 17.14
CA ARG A 178 -69.95 14.15 16.78
C ARG A 178 -70.55 13.54 15.51
N ALA A 179 -71.88 13.59 15.35
CA ALA A 179 -72.54 13.07 14.16
C ALA A 179 -72.11 13.83 12.89
N GLU A 180 -71.92 15.14 12.98
CA GLU A 180 -71.37 15.97 11.90
C GLU A 180 -69.91 15.62 11.59
N LEU A 181 -69.07 15.45 12.61
CA LEU A 181 -67.67 15.04 12.43
C LEU A 181 -67.54 13.64 11.81
N VAL A 182 -68.40 12.68 12.20
CA VAL A 182 -68.42 11.34 11.61
C VAL A 182 -68.86 11.37 10.14
N ARG A 183 -69.84 12.23 9.79
CA ARG A 183 -70.25 12.43 8.39
C ARG A 183 -69.12 13.06 7.57
N ALA A 184 -68.43 14.06 8.13
CA ALA A 184 -67.23 14.65 7.51
C ALA A 184 -66.13 13.60 7.31
N ARG A 185 -65.90 12.71 8.28
CA ARG A 185 -64.91 11.62 8.18
C ARG A 185 -65.21 10.68 7.02
N LEU A 186 -66.47 10.28 6.84
CA LEU A 186 -66.87 9.41 5.73
C LEU A 186 -66.65 10.08 4.37
N GLY A 187 -66.96 11.38 4.26
CA GLY A 187 -66.68 12.18 3.06
C GLY A 187 -65.18 12.29 2.75
N SER A 188 -64.37 12.67 3.74
CA SER A 188 -62.90 12.76 3.59
C SER A 188 -62.27 11.39 3.31
N SER A 189 -62.77 10.32 3.91
CA SER A 189 -62.29 8.95 3.66
C SER A 189 -62.60 8.49 2.23
N GLY A 190 -63.77 8.84 1.70
CA GLY A 190 -64.12 8.58 0.30
C GLY A 190 -63.23 9.35 -0.67
N ALA A 191 -62.96 10.62 -0.40
CA ALA A 191 -62.04 11.44 -1.19
C ALA A 191 -60.60 10.90 -1.14
N SER A 192 -60.13 10.48 0.03
CA SER A 192 -58.80 9.85 0.22
C SER A 192 -58.66 8.56 -0.57
N ARG A 193 -59.69 7.71 -0.59
CA ARG A 193 -59.70 6.48 -1.39
C ARG A 193 -59.58 6.77 -2.89
N ILE A 194 -60.38 7.70 -3.42
CA ILE A 194 -60.34 8.07 -4.85
C ILE A 194 -58.98 8.67 -5.22
N ALA A 195 -58.39 9.49 -4.34
CA ALA A 195 -57.06 10.07 -4.56
C ALA A 195 -55.97 8.98 -4.58
N LYS A 196 -56.05 7.97 -3.71
CA LYS A 196 -55.14 6.81 -3.72
C LYS A 196 -55.31 5.94 -4.96
N GLU A 197 -56.53 5.69 -5.41
CA GLU A 197 -56.80 4.95 -6.67
C GLU A 197 -56.19 5.68 -7.89
N LYS A 198 -56.33 7.01 -7.96
CA LYS A 198 -55.69 7.83 -9.01
C LYS A 198 -54.16 7.80 -8.94
N LEU A 199 -53.58 7.78 -7.74
CA LEU A 199 -52.13 7.64 -7.57
C LEU A 199 -51.63 6.30 -8.09
N VAL A 200 -52.32 5.20 -7.74
CA VAL A 200 -51.96 3.84 -8.21
C VAL A 200 -52.01 3.77 -9.73
N ALA A 201 -53.06 4.28 -10.37
CA ALA A 201 -53.17 4.31 -11.83
C ALA A 201 -52.01 5.09 -12.49
N ALA A 202 -51.63 6.25 -11.93
CA ALA A 202 -50.51 7.03 -12.43
C ALA A 202 -49.14 6.35 -12.21
N GLU A 203 -48.98 5.58 -11.13
CA GLU A 203 -47.78 4.78 -10.87
C GLU A 203 -47.66 3.58 -11.82
N GLU A 204 -48.78 2.94 -12.17
CA GLU A 204 -48.83 1.87 -13.17
C GLU A 204 -48.41 2.37 -14.56
N GLU A 205 -48.96 3.51 -15.01
CA GLU A 205 -48.58 4.16 -16.27
C GLU A 205 -47.09 4.52 -16.31
N LEU A 206 -46.56 5.09 -15.22
CA LEU A 206 -45.13 5.41 -15.10
C LEU A 206 -44.29 4.13 -15.21
N SER A 207 -44.69 3.06 -14.51
CA SER A 207 -43.96 1.79 -14.51
C SER A 207 -43.92 1.12 -15.90
N ALA A 208 -44.99 1.27 -16.70
CA ALA A 208 -45.08 0.75 -18.05
C ALA A 208 -44.09 1.45 -18.99
N ILE A 209 -43.98 2.78 -18.90
CA ILE A 209 -43.00 3.56 -19.68
C ILE A 209 -41.57 3.26 -19.24
N GLU A 210 -41.32 3.11 -17.95
CA GLU A 210 -39.99 2.73 -17.45
C GLU A 210 -39.56 1.35 -17.94
N LYS A 211 -40.48 0.37 -18.02
CA LYS A 211 -40.23 -0.94 -18.64
C LYS A 211 -39.93 -0.82 -20.13
N ASN A 212 -40.66 0.02 -20.87
CA ASN A 212 -40.39 0.26 -22.29
C ASN A 212 -39.02 0.91 -22.52
N ILE A 213 -38.65 1.89 -21.70
CA ILE A 213 -37.30 2.50 -21.71
C ILE A 213 -36.23 1.43 -21.49
N ALA A 214 -36.40 0.58 -20.47
CA ALA A 214 -35.45 -0.49 -20.17
C ALA A 214 -35.32 -1.49 -21.33
N LYS A 215 -36.45 -1.88 -21.95
CA LYS A 215 -36.46 -2.79 -23.11
C LYS A 215 -35.73 -2.20 -24.30
N VAL A 216 -36.01 -0.95 -24.66
CA VAL A 216 -35.35 -0.26 -25.78
C VAL A 216 -33.84 -0.14 -25.52
N ARG A 217 -33.42 0.22 -24.30
CA ARG A 217 -31.98 0.23 -23.94
C ARG A 217 -31.34 -1.13 -24.15
N ALA A 218 -31.97 -2.21 -23.66
CA ALA A 218 -31.43 -3.56 -23.79
C ALA A 218 -31.29 -4.02 -25.24
N GLU A 219 -32.25 -3.70 -26.12
CA GLU A 219 -32.19 -4.02 -27.54
C GLU A 219 -31.03 -3.31 -28.26
N TYR A 220 -30.86 -2.00 -28.00
CA TYR A 220 -29.76 -1.24 -28.60
C TYR A 220 -28.40 -1.65 -28.04
N GLU A 221 -28.29 -1.96 -26.75
CA GLU A 221 -27.08 -2.52 -26.16
C GLU A 221 -26.70 -3.86 -26.78
N MET A 222 -27.68 -4.74 -27.04
CA MET A 222 -27.42 -6.03 -27.68
C MET A 222 -26.89 -5.85 -29.11
N ARG A 223 -27.48 -4.94 -29.89
CA ARG A 223 -26.97 -4.59 -31.23
C ARG A 223 -25.57 -3.98 -31.17
N ASP A 224 -25.32 -3.07 -30.22
CA ASP A 224 -24.00 -2.44 -30.05
C ASP A 224 -22.91 -3.47 -29.70
N ARG A 225 -23.23 -4.43 -28.83
CA ARG A 225 -22.34 -5.56 -28.53
C ARG A 225 -22.03 -6.37 -29.79
N GLY A 226 -23.05 -6.70 -30.60
CA GLY A 226 -22.86 -7.39 -31.87
C GLY A 226 -21.96 -6.64 -32.85
N PHE A 227 -22.10 -5.31 -32.97
CA PHE A 227 -21.19 -4.48 -33.76
C PHE A 227 -19.77 -4.49 -33.19
N GLY A 228 -19.63 -4.38 -31.87
CA GLY A 228 -18.33 -4.44 -31.18
C GLY A 228 -17.60 -5.76 -31.42
N ASP A 229 -18.30 -6.88 -31.34
CA ASP A 229 -17.73 -8.21 -31.59
C ASP A 229 -17.32 -8.40 -33.05
N ASN A 230 -18.13 -7.91 -34.00
CA ASN A 230 -17.78 -7.92 -35.43
C ASN A 230 -16.53 -7.08 -35.73
N ILE A 231 -16.42 -5.88 -35.14
CA ILE A 231 -15.23 -5.02 -35.29
C ILE A 231 -14.00 -5.73 -34.73
N ARG A 232 -14.09 -6.35 -33.55
CA ARG A 232 -12.98 -7.10 -32.94
C ARG A 232 -12.52 -8.26 -33.82
N ALA A 233 -13.45 -9.08 -34.30
CA ALA A 233 -13.14 -10.19 -35.19
C ALA A 233 -12.45 -9.73 -36.48
N GLN A 234 -12.90 -8.61 -37.07
CA GLN A 234 -12.26 -8.03 -38.25
C GLN A 234 -10.89 -7.42 -37.94
N GLN A 235 -10.70 -6.78 -36.77
CA GLN A 235 -9.40 -6.27 -36.34
C GLN A 235 -8.38 -7.39 -36.13
N ASP A 236 -8.78 -8.51 -35.54
CA ASP A 236 -7.93 -9.69 -35.42
C ASP A 236 -7.56 -10.24 -36.81
N ALA A 237 -8.52 -10.31 -37.73
CA ALA A 237 -8.25 -10.72 -39.11
C ALA A 237 -7.27 -9.76 -39.85
N VAL A 238 -7.35 -8.45 -39.61
CA VAL A 238 -6.36 -7.47 -40.11
C VAL A 238 -4.98 -7.73 -39.52
N ARG A 239 -4.90 -7.99 -38.21
CA ARG A 239 -3.62 -8.30 -37.55
C ARG A 239 -2.98 -9.54 -38.15
N ASP A 240 -3.75 -10.60 -38.33
CA ASP A 240 -3.26 -11.87 -38.88
C ASP A 240 -2.83 -11.70 -40.35
N ALA A 241 -3.60 -10.94 -41.14
CA ALA A 241 -3.22 -10.62 -42.53
C ALA A 241 -1.95 -9.75 -42.60
N LYS A 242 -1.77 -8.78 -41.69
CA LYS A 242 -0.54 -7.97 -41.58
C LYS A 242 0.67 -8.82 -41.17
N GLN A 243 0.50 -9.79 -40.27
CA GLN A 243 1.55 -10.76 -39.93
C GLN A 243 1.91 -11.63 -41.14
N HIS A 244 0.91 -12.13 -41.86
CA HIS A 244 1.16 -12.91 -43.07
C HIS A 244 1.90 -12.10 -44.14
N HIS A 245 1.55 -10.82 -44.32
CA HIS A 245 2.28 -9.90 -45.18
C HIS A 245 3.76 -9.74 -44.77
N GLN A 246 4.05 -9.65 -43.46
CA GLN A 246 5.44 -9.61 -42.97
C GLN A 246 6.20 -10.91 -43.22
N VAL A 247 5.55 -12.07 -43.04
CA VAL A 247 6.14 -13.38 -43.33
C VAL A 247 6.50 -13.50 -44.82
N VAL A 248 5.63 -13.02 -45.71
CA VAL A 248 5.91 -12.99 -47.15
C VAL A 248 7.11 -12.08 -47.47
N GLU A 249 7.22 -10.92 -46.82
CA GLU A 249 8.39 -10.04 -46.94
C GLU A 249 9.68 -10.73 -46.47
N GLU A 250 9.65 -11.42 -45.34
CA GLU A 250 10.83 -12.15 -44.83
C GLU A 250 11.26 -13.30 -45.75
N ARG A 251 10.29 -13.98 -46.39
CA ARG A 251 10.55 -15.04 -47.39
C ARG A 251 11.27 -14.53 -48.63
N LYS A 252 11.26 -13.23 -48.92
CA LYS A 252 12.02 -12.63 -50.04
C LYS A 252 13.51 -12.44 -49.72
N ASN A 253 13.88 -12.33 -48.44
CA ASN A 253 15.25 -12.05 -48.02
C ASN A 253 16.32 -13.02 -48.57
N PRO A 254 16.09 -14.34 -48.64
CA PRO A 254 17.07 -15.28 -49.23
C PRO A 254 17.34 -15.02 -50.71
N ALA A 255 16.31 -14.71 -51.50
CA ALA A 255 16.46 -14.40 -52.91
C ALA A 255 17.21 -13.07 -53.10
N TYR A 256 16.88 -12.03 -52.32
CA TYR A 256 17.63 -10.78 -52.32
C TYR A 256 19.09 -10.96 -51.90
N LEU A 257 19.37 -11.80 -50.89
CA LEU A 257 20.73 -12.10 -50.46
C LEU A 257 21.57 -12.75 -51.58
N ASN A 258 21.00 -13.73 -52.29
CA ASN A 258 21.70 -14.41 -53.40
C ASN A 258 21.98 -13.45 -54.56
N ILE A 259 20.98 -12.65 -54.95
CA ILE A 259 21.13 -11.62 -55.98
C ILE A 259 22.22 -10.61 -55.58
N GLY A 260 22.15 -10.08 -54.36
CA GLY A 260 23.13 -9.10 -53.87
C GLY A 260 24.55 -9.65 -53.78
N ARG A 261 24.71 -10.92 -53.40
CA ARG A 261 26.02 -11.59 -53.44
C ARG A 261 26.59 -11.65 -54.84
N HIS A 262 25.76 -12.02 -55.81
CA HIS A 262 26.16 -12.15 -57.22
C HIS A 262 26.52 -10.78 -57.82
N LEU A 263 25.70 -9.75 -57.59
CA LEU A 263 26.00 -8.38 -58.02
C LEU A 263 27.29 -7.85 -57.38
N ALA A 264 27.50 -8.11 -56.09
CA ALA A 264 28.71 -7.73 -55.39
C ALA A 264 29.96 -8.48 -55.90
N SER A 265 29.84 -9.74 -56.31
CA SER A 265 30.95 -10.49 -56.93
C SER A 265 31.27 -10.01 -58.34
N GLN A 266 30.25 -9.67 -59.15
CA GLN A 266 30.45 -9.12 -60.49
C GLN A 266 30.83 -7.63 -60.49
N GLY A 267 30.80 -6.98 -59.31
CA GLY A 267 31.13 -5.57 -59.17
C GLY A 267 30.09 -4.63 -59.79
N ILE A 268 28.84 -5.08 -59.91
CA ILE A 268 27.75 -4.33 -60.53
C ILE A 268 27.00 -3.55 -59.46
N ALA A 269 26.83 -2.25 -59.69
CA ALA A 269 26.12 -1.36 -58.79
C ALA A 269 24.73 -1.02 -59.37
N PRO A 270 23.66 -1.00 -58.55
CA PRO A 270 22.36 -0.50 -58.97
C PRO A 270 22.46 0.99 -59.36
N PRO A 271 21.87 1.43 -60.48
CA PRO A 271 21.87 2.82 -60.94
C PRO A 271 21.30 3.79 -59.90
N ASN A 272 20.28 3.36 -59.18
CA ASN A 272 19.60 4.19 -58.17
C ASN A 272 20.39 4.31 -56.86
N ALA A 273 21.37 3.43 -56.61
CA ALA A 273 22.08 3.36 -55.34
C ALA A 273 23.51 2.81 -55.48
N PRO A 274 24.42 3.54 -56.17
CA PRO A 274 25.77 3.04 -56.46
C PRO A 274 26.65 2.87 -55.20
N HIS A 275 26.34 3.61 -54.14
CA HIS A 275 27.03 3.57 -52.85
C HIS A 275 26.89 2.22 -52.11
N LEU A 276 25.84 1.44 -52.40
CA LEU A 276 25.59 0.15 -51.75
C LEU A 276 26.68 -0.88 -52.04
N LEU A 277 27.20 -0.90 -53.27
CA LEU A 277 28.31 -1.77 -53.66
C LEU A 277 29.58 -1.42 -52.87
N GLY A 278 29.83 -0.13 -52.64
CA GLY A 278 30.92 0.35 -51.79
C GLY A 278 30.78 -0.11 -50.34
N GLY A 279 29.55 -0.09 -49.81
CA GLY A 279 29.22 -0.62 -48.48
C GLY A 279 29.54 -2.12 -48.34
N VAL A 280 29.08 -2.94 -49.29
CA VAL A 280 29.37 -4.39 -49.30
C VAL A 280 30.88 -4.66 -49.38
N ARG A 281 31.61 -3.96 -50.26
CA ARG A 281 33.08 -4.10 -50.38
C ARG A 281 33.80 -3.73 -49.08
N LYS A 282 33.39 -2.65 -48.41
CA LYS A 282 33.94 -2.23 -47.12
C LYS A 282 33.77 -3.31 -46.06
N HIS A 283 32.58 -3.91 -45.95
CA HIS A 283 32.30 -4.99 -45.00
C HIS A 283 33.09 -6.27 -45.33
N ARG A 284 33.23 -6.64 -46.61
CA ARG A 284 34.08 -7.78 -47.02
C ARG A 284 35.54 -7.58 -46.63
N VAL A 285 36.10 -6.38 -46.84
CA VAL A 285 37.47 -6.05 -46.43
C VAL A 285 37.63 -6.07 -44.91
N ALA A 286 36.69 -5.50 -44.17
CA ALA A 286 36.70 -5.52 -42.70
C ALA A 286 36.65 -6.95 -42.15
N LEU A 287 35.80 -7.80 -42.72
CA LEU A 287 35.68 -9.22 -42.34
C LEU A 287 36.99 -9.98 -42.58
N ASN A 288 37.65 -9.78 -43.73
CA ASN A 288 38.93 -10.39 -44.03
C ASN A 288 40.04 -9.95 -43.05
N ARG A 289 40.11 -8.65 -42.71
CA ARG A 289 41.06 -8.14 -41.71
C ARG A 289 40.84 -8.75 -40.32
N HIS A 290 39.59 -8.84 -39.88
CA HIS A 290 39.27 -9.45 -38.59
C HIS A 290 39.51 -10.96 -38.56
N GLN A 291 39.38 -11.64 -39.71
CA GLN A 291 39.70 -13.05 -39.83
C GLN A 291 41.21 -13.28 -39.70
N GLN A 292 42.03 -12.49 -40.42
CA GLN A 292 43.49 -12.53 -40.31
C GLN A 292 43.97 -12.27 -38.87
N HIS A 293 43.42 -11.24 -38.21
CA HIS A 293 43.74 -10.93 -36.81
C HIS A 293 43.35 -12.08 -35.85
N ASN A 294 42.25 -12.79 -36.11
CA ASN A 294 41.88 -13.96 -35.31
C ASN A 294 42.85 -15.14 -35.49
N ASP A 295 43.36 -15.32 -36.70
CA ASP A 295 44.34 -16.37 -37.01
C ASP A 295 45.72 -16.06 -36.40
N GLU A 296 46.16 -14.80 -36.40
CA GLU A 296 47.36 -14.33 -35.69
C GLU A 296 47.26 -14.55 -34.16
N LEU A 297 46.12 -14.22 -33.55
CA LEU A 297 45.88 -14.48 -32.13
C LEU A 297 45.86 -15.98 -31.80
N ALA A 298 45.46 -16.84 -32.75
CA ALA A 298 45.50 -18.29 -32.59
C ALA A 298 46.93 -18.82 -32.62
N LEU A 299 47.81 -18.25 -33.45
CA LEU A 299 49.24 -18.58 -33.48
C LEU A 299 49.94 -18.17 -32.18
N LEU A 300 49.71 -16.95 -31.68
CA LEU A 300 50.27 -16.47 -30.41
C LEU A 300 49.88 -17.32 -29.20
N SER A 301 48.69 -17.93 -29.23
CA SER A 301 48.22 -18.85 -28.20
C SER A 301 48.96 -20.18 -28.17
N ARG A 302 49.44 -20.66 -29.33
CA ARG A 302 50.09 -21.97 -29.45
C ARG A 302 51.47 -22.00 -28.79
N GLY A 303 52.12 -20.85 -28.65
CA GLY A 303 53.45 -20.71 -28.04
C GLY A 303 53.47 -20.56 -26.51
N ILE A 304 52.33 -20.71 -25.83
CA ILE A 304 52.24 -20.56 -24.36
C ILE A 304 52.44 -21.91 -23.67
N ASP A 305 53.25 -21.91 -22.61
CA ASP A 305 53.49 -23.10 -21.79
C ASP A 305 52.20 -23.56 -21.08
N LYS A 306 51.81 -24.81 -21.35
CA LYS A 306 50.59 -25.44 -20.82
C LYS A 306 50.71 -25.79 -19.35
N GLN A 307 51.92 -25.99 -18.83
CA GLN A 307 52.14 -26.42 -17.44
C GLN A 307 51.95 -25.26 -16.46
N GLU A 308 52.51 -24.08 -16.76
CA GLU A 308 52.27 -22.85 -15.99
C GLU A 308 50.79 -22.44 -16.02
N LEU A 309 50.10 -22.66 -17.14
CA LEU A 309 48.69 -22.32 -17.29
C LEU A 309 47.79 -23.16 -16.36
N ARG A 310 48.11 -24.44 -16.14
CA ARG A 310 47.37 -25.30 -15.19
C ARG A 310 47.50 -24.82 -13.76
N GLN A 311 48.71 -24.44 -13.34
CA GLN A 311 48.96 -23.89 -12.00
C GLN A 311 48.20 -22.58 -11.77
N PHE A 312 48.15 -21.72 -12.78
CA PHE A 312 47.37 -20.49 -12.73
C PHE A 312 45.86 -20.77 -12.56
N TYR A 313 45.26 -21.65 -13.37
CA TYR A 313 43.84 -21.97 -13.25
C TYR A 313 43.51 -22.62 -11.90
N PHE A 314 44.37 -23.48 -11.38
CA PHE A 314 44.20 -24.05 -10.05
C PHE A 314 44.14 -22.96 -8.97
N SER A 315 45.06 -21.99 -9.00
CA SER A 315 45.07 -20.88 -8.05
C SER A 315 43.80 -20.01 -8.11
N VAL A 316 43.30 -19.72 -9.31
CA VAL A 316 42.07 -18.93 -9.50
C VAL A 316 40.84 -19.69 -9.00
N VAL A 317 40.73 -20.99 -9.29
CA VAL A 317 39.63 -21.83 -8.82
C VAL A 317 39.63 -21.93 -7.30
N SER A 318 40.80 -22.06 -6.66
CA SER A 318 40.91 -22.07 -5.19
C SER A 318 40.41 -20.77 -4.57
N VAL A 319 40.73 -19.61 -5.14
CA VAL A 319 40.24 -18.30 -4.66
C VAL A 319 38.73 -18.17 -4.84
N ILE A 320 38.19 -18.59 -5.98
CA ILE A 320 36.74 -18.57 -6.24
C ILE A 320 36.00 -19.50 -5.27
N ALA A 321 36.53 -20.69 -4.99
CA ALA A 321 35.95 -21.61 -4.02
C ALA A 321 35.93 -21.01 -2.61
N LEU A 322 37.01 -20.33 -2.21
CA LEU A 322 37.05 -19.60 -0.93
C LEU A 322 35.99 -18.49 -0.88
N LEU A 323 35.87 -17.69 -1.93
CA LEU A 323 34.85 -16.64 -2.02
C LEU A 323 33.44 -17.22 -2.00
N ALA A 324 33.20 -18.35 -2.67
CA ALA A 324 31.91 -19.03 -2.68
C ALA A 324 31.52 -19.58 -1.29
N ILE A 325 32.47 -19.81 -0.39
CA ILE A 325 32.21 -20.16 1.01
C ILE A 325 31.93 -18.89 1.83
N ILE A 326 32.72 -17.83 1.64
CA ILE A 326 32.62 -16.61 2.44
C ILE A 326 31.39 -15.77 2.09
N LEU A 327 31.05 -15.61 0.80
CA LEU A 327 29.94 -14.75 0.37
C LEU A 327 28.59 -15.17 0.96
N PRO A 328 28.21 -16.47 0.96
CA PRO A 328 26.98 -16.93 1.59
C PRO A 328 26.97 -16.73 3.10
N LEU A 329 28.11 -16.87 3.78
CA LEU A 329 28.22 -16.61 5.22
C LEU A 329 27.94 -15.13 5.53
N VAL A 330 28.46 -14.22 4.71
CA VAL A 330 28.21 -12.77 4.84
C VAL A 330 26.77 -12.42 4.41
N ALA A 331 26.25 -13.02 3.34
CA ALA A 331 24.90 -12.74 2.85
C ALA A 331 23.79 -13.31 3.75
N LYS A 332 24.03 -14.46 4.40
CA LYS A 332 23.13 -15.06 5.41
C LYS A 332 23.30 -14.43 6.79
N SER A 333 24.31 -13.58 7.01
CA SER A 333 24.40 -12.81 8.25
C SER A 333 23.30 -11.73 8.26
N PRO A 334 22.43 -11.67 9.29
CA PRO A 334 21.34 -10.69 9.34
C PRO A 334 21.90 -9.27 9.28
N ARG A 335 21.38 -8.45 8.35
CA ARG A 335 21.71 -7.02 8.27
C ARG A 335 21.03 -6.29 9.43
N LYS A 336 21.84 -5.89 10.43
CA LYS A 336 21.46 -5.10 11.62
C LYS A 336 20.57 -5.84 12.63
N ARG A 337 21.21 -6.58 13.53
CA ARG A 337 20.57 -7.20 14.71
C ARG A 337 20.98 -6.42 15.95
N GLU A 338 20.02 -6.08 16.80
CA GLU A 338 20.29 -5.57 18.15
C GLU A 338 20.69 -6.77 19.01
N TRP A 339 21.94 -6.79 19.49
CA TRP A 339 22.48 -7.87 20.32
C TRP A 339 22.08 -7.61 21.78
N LEU A 340 20.87 -8.02 22.14
CA LEU A 340 20.30 -7.84 23.48
C LEU A 340 20.32 -9.16 24.24
N PRO A 341 20.37 -9.17 25.58
CA PRO A 341 20.27 -10.39 26.36
C PRO A 341 18.94 -11.11 26.14
N GLN A 342 18.95 -12.45 26.14
CA GLN A 342 17.74 -13.27 25.91
C GLN A 342 16.58 -12.98 26.88
N GLN A 343 16.92 -12.56 28.11
CA GLN A 343 15.98 -12.23 29.19
C GLN A 343 15.27 -10.89 29.00
N THR A 344 15.56 -10.15 27.93
CA THR A 344 14.89 -8.88 27.64
C THR A 344 13.38 -9.07 27.48
N GLU A 345 12.62 -8.32 28.28
CA GLU A 345 11.16 -8.36 28.36
C GLU A 345 10.53 -7.21 27.58
N ALA A 346 11.07 -5.99 27.68
CA ALA A 346 10.60 -4.83 26.93
C ALA A 346 11.73 -4.12 26.18
N ILE A 347 11.38 -3.49 25.06
CA ILE A 347 12.31 -2.71 24.24
C ILE A 347 11.65 -1.38 23.87
N LEU A 348 12.32 -0.28 24.20
CA LEU A 348 12.02 1.07 23.75
C LEU A 348 13.08 1.48 22.74
N SER A 349 12.67 1.77 21.51
CA SER A 349 13.54 2.24 20.44
C SER A 349 13.12 3.64 19.99
N ILE A 350 14.07 4.56 20.00
CA ILE A 350 13.87 5.96 19.62
C ILE A 350 14.72 6.25 18.39
N ASN A 351 14.09 6.68 17.30
CA ASN A 351 14.79 7.18 16.12
C ASN A 351 15.01 8.68 16.31
N THR A 352 16.20 9.06 16.77
CA THR A 352 16.55 10.45 17.12
C THR A 352 16.34 11.39 15.93
N GLY A 353 16.75 10.98 14.73
CA GLY A 353 16.61 11.80 13.52
C GLY A 353 15.17 12.07 13.11
N GLN A 354 14.25 11.10 13.31
CA GLN A 354 12.82 11.32 13.04
C GLN A 354 12.16 12.09 14.19
N PHE A 355 12.48 11.73 15.43
CA PHE A 355 11.92 12.35 16.63
C PHE A 355 12.16 13.86 16.65
N GLU A 356 13.31 14.34 16.21
CA GLU A 356 13.58 15.79 16.12
C GLU A 356 12.93 16.49 14.93
N ARG A 357 12.63 15.76 13.85
CA ARG A 357 12.00 16.32 12.66
C ARG A 357 10.50 16.49 12.81
N ASP A 358 9.88 15.67 13.65
CA ASP A 358 8.44 15.64 13.87
C ASP A 358 7.90 16.93 14.53
N ASP A 359 6.64 17.26 14.24
CA ASP A 359 6.04 18.55 14.61
C ASP A 359 5.84 18.71 16.12
N LEU A 360 5.41 17.65 16.82
CA LEU A 360 5.12 17.71 18.26
C LEU A 360 6.38 18.03 19.07
N PRO A 361 7.53 17.33 18.91
CA PRO A 361 8.80 17.68 19.54
C PRO A 361 9.24 19.13 19.29
N LYS A 362 9.17 19.61 18.04
CA LYS A 362 9.54 20.99 17.69
C LYS A 362 8.68 22.04 18.39
N ARG A 363 7.37 21.81 18.43
CA ARG A 363 6.42 22.72 19.12
C ARG A 363 6.62 22.66 20.63
N TRP A 364 6.74 21.46 21.19
CA TRP A 364 6.93 21.29 22.63
C TRP A 364 8.23 21.91 23.13
N HIS A 365 9.33 21.73 22.40
CA HIS A 365 10.60 22.39 22.71
C HIS A 365 10.46 23.92 22.68
N LYS A 366 9.64 24.49 21.79
CA LYS A 366 9.39 25.94 21.71
C LYS A 366 8.50 26.43 22.85
N ASP A 367 7.45 25.69 23.17
CA ASP A 367 6.40 26.11 24.10
C ASP A 367 6.80 25.87 25.57
N GLN A 368 7.49 24.76 25.87
CA GLN A 368 7.89 24.33 27.22
C GLN A 368 9.28 23.68 27.23
N PRO A 369 10.37 24.46 27.08
CA PRO A 369 11.72 23.94 26.90
C PRO A 369 12.23 23.11 28.10
N ASP A 370 11.97 23.55 29.33
CA ASP A 370 12.45 22.86 30.54
C ASP A 370 11.78 21.49 30.72
N LEU A 371 10.46 21.45 30.50
CA LEU A 371 9.69 20.22 30.59
C LEU A 371 10.07 19.24 29.47
N TRP A 372 10.28 19.76 28.25
CA TRP A 372 10.80 18.98 27.14
C TRP A 372 12.16 18.35 27.47
N GLN A 373 13.10 19.13 28.03
CA GLN A 373 14.43 18.62 28.35
C GLN A 373 14.36 17.50 29.40
N ASN A 374 13.48 17.63 30.40
CA ASN A 374 13.26 16.57 31.39
C ASN A 374 12.71 15.29 30.74
N VAL A 375 11.68 15.41 29.90
CA VAL A 375 11.10 14.27 29.16
C VAL A 375 12.16 13.62 28.26
N TRP A 376 12.91 14.42 27.49
CA TRP A 376 13.94 13.92 26.60
C TRP A 376 15.02 13.15 27.36
N ASN A 377 15.54 13.71 28.45
CA ASN A 377 16.50 13.05 29.33
C ASN A 377 15.95 11.73 29.91
N GLY A 378 14.68 11.71 30.31
CA GLY A 378 14.01 10.50 30.80
C GLY A 378 13.81 9.43 29.72
N LEU A 379 13.57 9.82 28.46
CA LEU A 379 13.41 8.90 27.32
C LEU A 379 14.73 8.24 26.92
N ILE A 380 15.83 8.99 26.88
CA ILE A 380 17.15 8.48 26.46
C ILE A 380 17.95 7.87 27.62
N GLY A 381 17.61 8.21 28.86
CA GLY A 381 18.25 7.67 30.06
C GLY A 381 19.76 7.98 30.14
N PRO A 382 20.59 7.04 30.63
CA PRO A 382 22.05 7.17 30.71
C PRO A 382 22.76 7.60 29.41
N ALA A 383 22.14 7.43 28.23
CA ALA A 383 22.68 7.93 26.97
C ALA A 383 22.91 9.45 26.96
N ALA A 384 22.17 10.23 27.77
CA ALA A 384 22.35 11.67 27.94
C ALA A 384 23.74 12.04 28.49
N HIS A 385 24.38 11.14 29.24
CA HIS A 385 25.63 11.40 29.96
C HIS A 385 26.88 10.97 29.17
N VAL A 386 26.71 10.47 27.94
CA VAL A 386 27.84 10.08 27.09
C VAL A 386 28.58 11.34 26.62
N PRO A 387 29.87 11.50 26.96
CA PRO A 387 30.60 12.71 26.65
C PRO A 387 30.73 12.88 25.13
N THR A 388 30.74 14.13 24.68
CA THR A 388 30.96 14.55 23.27
C THR A 388 29.95 14.03 22.24
N LEU A 389 28.95 13.24 22.66
CA LEU A 389 27.94 12.70 21.76
C LEU A 389 26.80 13.71 21.62
N ASN A 390 26.63 14.27 20.42
CA ASN A 390 25.44 15.04 20.13
C ASN A 390 24.32 14.11 19.66
N LEU A 391 23.42 13.73 20.56
CA LEU A 391 22.32 12.81 20.28
C LEU A 391 21.43 13.27 19.11
N SER A 392 21.29 14.58 18.92
CA SER A 392 20.50 15.17 17.83
C SER A 392 21.09 14.94 16.43
N ARG A 393 22.42 15.04 16.33
CA ARG A 393 23.13 15.07 15.04
C ARG A 393 23.83 13.78 14.72
N ASP A 394 24.41 13.14 15.73
CA ASP A 394 25.34 12.03 15.55
C ASP A 394 24.61 10.70 15.69
N THR A 395 23.59 10.62 16.56
CA THR A 395 22.88 9.37 16.82
C THR A 395 21.81 9.13 15.76
N LEU A 396 21.67 7.87 15.35
CA LEU A 396 20.61 7.40 14.46
C LEU A 396 19.47 6.78 15.26
N ARG A 397 19.81 6.00 16.30
CA ARG A 397 18.83 5.31 17.13
C ARG A 397 19.37 5.01 18.52
N ILE A 398 18.51 5.11 19.51
CA ILE A 398 18.75 4.67 20.88
C ILE A 398 17.79 3.54 21.18
N THR A 399 18.32 2.42 21.67
CA THR A 399 17.53 1.25 22.07
C THR A 399 17.75 1.01 23.54
N ARG A 400 16.68 1.08 24.33
CA ARG A 400 16.64 0.74 25.75
C ARG A 400 15.85 -0.54 25.91
N ALA A 401 16.52 -1.58 26.40
CA ALA A 401 15.92 -2.88 26.66
C ALA A 401 15.85 -3.07 28.17
N ALA A 402 14.74 -3.60 28.68
CA ALA A 402 14.55 -3.80 30.11
C ALA A 402 14.21 -5.27 30.41
N THR A 403 14.66 -5.73 31.56
CA THR A 403 14.31 -7.02 32.15
C THR A 403 14.04 -6.84 33.63
N THR A 404 13.07 -7.59 34.16
CA THR A 404 12.72 -7.56 35.58
C THR A 404 13.34 -8.78 36.27
N SER A 405 14.07 -8.58 37.36
CA SER A 405 14.55 -9.71 38.17
C SER A 405 13.42 -10.30 39.02
N ASP A 406 13.62 -11.52 39.53
CA ASP A 406 12.70 -12.18 40.47
C ASP A 406 12.46 -11.37 41.77
N ILE A 407 13.37 -10.44 42.09
CA ILE A 407 13.31 -9.55 43.26
C ILE A 407 12.60 -8.22 42.92
N GLY A 408 12.13 -8.05 41.68
CA GLY A 408 11.42 -6.86 41.21
C GLY A 408 12.32 -5.71 40.77
N THR A 409 13.65 -5.88 40.74
CA THR A 409 14.58 -4.85 40.26
C THR A 409 14.60 -4.83 38.74
N VAL A 410 14.35 -3.68 38.13
CA VAL A 410 14.47 -3.48 36.68
C VAL A 410 15.94 -3.23 36.32
N ARG A 411 16.48 -4.01 35.37
CA ARG A 411 17.78 -3.75 34.74
C ARG A 411 17.57 -3.21 33.33
N GLU A 412 18.38 -2.24 32.93
CA GLU A 412 18.26 -1.59 31.62
C GLU A 412 19.53 -1.74 30.80
N PHE A 413 19.40 -2.29 29.59
CA PHE A 413 20.47 -2.43 28.62
C PHE A 413 20.30 -1.37 27.53
N ILE A 414 21.31 -0.52 27.32
CA ILE A 414 21.20 0.60 26.38
C ILE A 414 22.22 0.44 25.27
N LEU A 415 21.72 0.50 24.03
CA LEU A 415 22.50 0.51 22.81
C LEU A 415 22.28 1.83 22.07
N ILE A 416 23.38 2.49 21.68
CA ILE A 416 23.38 3.69 20.87
C ILE A 416 23.93 3.35 19.49
N GLU A 417 23.13 3.49 18.45
CA GLU A 417 23.55 3.40 17.05
C GLU A 417 23.84 4.80 16.52
N ASN A 418 25.10 5.05 16.20
CA ASN A 418 25.59 6.30 15.66
C ASN A 418 25.52 6.31 14.11
N GLN A 419 25.34 7.48 13.50
CA GLN A 419 25.34 7.67 12.05
C GLN A 419 26.72 7.37 11.44
N SER A 420 27.78 7.66 12.19
CA SER A 420 29.17 7.45 11.81
C SER A 420 29.88 6.50 12.79
N ASP A 421 31.10 6.10 12.45
CA ASP A 421 31.92 5.23 13.29
C ASP A 421 32.19 5.86 14.68
N VAL A 422 32.10 5.06 15.74
CA VAL A 422 32.17 5.57 17.13
C VAL A 422 33.60 5.84 17.62
N SER A 423 34.61 5.71 16.76
CA SER A 423 36.02 5.89 17.16
C SER A 423 36.35 7.30 17.69
N GLN A 424 35.60 8.34 17.32
CA GLN A 424 35.79 9.67 17.90
C GLN A 424 35.36 9.72 19.37
N ILE A 425 34.22 9.11 19.70
CA ILE A 425 33.68 9.02 21.07
C ILE A 425 34.62 8.17 21.93
N ILE A 426 35.10 7.05 21.40
CA ILE A 426 36.08 6.22 22.14
C ILE A 426 37.38 6.98 22.40
N ARG A 427 37.85 7.80 21.46
CA ARG A 427 39.05 8.63 21.67
C ARG A 427 38.84 9.71 22.72
N SER A 428 37.66 10.36 22.77
CA SER A 428 37.38 11.36 23.81
C SER A 428 37.30 10.72 25.19
N VAL A 429 36.63 9.57 25.32
CA VAL A 429 36.58 8.80 26.58
C VAL A 429 37.97 8.34 27.01
N GLN A 430 38.83 7.92 26.08
CA GLN A 430 40.22 7.55 26.40
C GLN A 430 41.06 8.73 26.90
N SER A 431 40.76 9.96 26.47
CA SER A 431 41.47 11.16 26.90
C SER A 431 40.95 11.73 28.22
N ASP A 432 39.77 11.31 28.66
CA ASP A 432 39.15 11.72 29.91
C ASP A 432 39.73 10.91 31.08
N LYS A 433 40.20 11.61 32.11
CA LYS A 433 40.85 11.00 33.28
C LYS A 433 39.85 10.37 34.26
N GLU A 434 38.56 10.69 34.16
CA GLU A 434 37.54 10.09 35.01
C GLU A 434 37.25 8.63 34.64
N PHE A 435 37.51 8.26 33.39
CA PHE A 435 37.22 6.92 32.88
C PHE A 435 38.39 5.96 33.10
N HIS A 436 38.08 4.83 33.73
CA HIS A 436 38.99 3.72 33.93
C HIS A 436 38.74 2.67 32.86
N LYS A 437 39.81 2.20 32.21
CA LYS A 437 39.71 1.17 31.19
C LYS A 437 39.82 -0.22 31.83
N ARG A 438 38.77 -1.02 31.69
CA ARG A 438 38.72 -2.45 32.02
C ARG A 438 38.57 -3.28 30.74
N THR A 439 38.77 -4.59 30.84
CA THR A 439 38.55 -5.52 29.72
C THR A 439 37.59 -6.62 30.09
N VAL A 440 36.65 -6.93 29.20
CA VAL A 440 35.70 -8.04 29.31
C VAL A 440 35.87 -8.92 28.09
N SER A 441 36.36 -10.14 28.29
CA SER A 441 36.55 -11.13 27.22
C SER A 441 37.30 -10.59 25.99
N GLY A 442 38.31 -9.73 26.23
CA GLY A 442 39.15 -9.12 25.21
C GLY A 442 38.65 -7.79 24.62
N LEU A 443 37.42 -7.36 24.94
CA LEU A 443 36.91 -6.03 24.56
C LEU A 443 37.12 -5.01 25.68
N ALA A 444 37.43 -3.77 25.29
CA ALA A 444 37.62 -2.67 26.22
C ALA A 444 36.27 -2.09 26.68
N VAL A 445 36.14 -1.91 27.99
CA VAL A 445 35.04 -1.22 28.67
C VAL A 445 35.66 -0.03 29.40
N TRP A 446 35.06 1.15 29.25
CA TRP A 446 35.47 2.35 29.98
C TRP A 446 34.40 2.67 31.00
N GLU A 447 34.79 2.82 32.26
CA GLU A 447 33.85 3.02 33.37
C GLU A 447 34.27 4.15 34.29
N LYS A 448 33.26 4.86 34.80
CA LYS A 448 33.34 5.81 35.92
C LYS A 448 32.14 5.55 36.85
N PRO A 449 32.06 6.16 38.06
CA PRO A 449 31.10 5.76 39.09
C PRO A 449 29.64 5.60 38.61
N ASP A 450 29.17 6.49 37.75
CA ASP A 450 27.76 6.52 37.31
C ASP A 450 27.55 6.07 35.85
N LEU A 451 28.62 5.66 35.14
CA LEU A 451 28.54 5.36 33.71
C LEU A 451 29.64 4.40 33.24
N ALA A 452 29.24 3.34 32.57
CA ALA A 452 30.10 2.47 31.78
C ALA A 452 29.73 2.54 30.30
N LEU A 453 30.73 2.33 29.44
CA LEU A 453 30.55 2.30 27.99
C LEU A 453 31.52 1.34 27.31
N ALA A 454 31.04 0.67 26.25
CA ALA A 454 31.85 -0.25 25.46
C ALA A 454 31.51 -0.19 23.98
N ARG A 455 32.53 -0.34 23.13
CA ARG A 455 32.33 -0.48 21.70
C ARG A 455 31.91 -1.91 21.37
N VAL A 456 30.64 -2.08 21.01
CA VAL A 456 30.08 -3.37 20.61
C VAL A 456 29.90 -3.49 19.09
N GLY A 457 30.04 -2.41 18.33
CA GLY A 457 30.01 -2.45 16.86
C GLY A 457 30.87 -1.34 16.23
N PRO A 458 30.97 -1.30 14.89
CA PRO A 458 31.64 -0.19 14.22
C PRO A 458 30.96 1.15 14.53
N SER A 459 29.63 1.17 14.56
CA SER A 459 28.81 2.35 14.85
C SER A 459 27.91 2.18 16.08
N THR A 460 28.22 1.24 16.98
CA THR A 460 27.34 0.89 18.12
C THR A 460 28.09 0.92 19.44
N LEU A 461 27.52 1.63 20.42
CA LEU A 461 28.00 1.70 21.80
C LEU A 461 26.99 1.02 22.73
N ALA A 462 27.49 0.22 23.66
CA ALA A 462 26.76 -0.18 24.86
C ALA A 462 27.01 0.86 25.94
N VAL A 463 25.97 1.28 26.66
CA VAL A 463 26.02 2.32 27.70
C VAL A 463 25.14 1.88 28.87
N GLY A 464 25.52 2.20 30.10
CA GLY A 464 24.73 1.89 31.29
C GLY A 464 25.59 1.70 32.53
N SER A 465 25.14 0.90 33.48
CA SER A 465 25.99 0.46 34.59
C SER A 465 27.07 -0.52 34.11
N SER A 466 28.13 -0.67 34.90
CA SER A 466 29.23 -1.59 34.60
C SER A 466 28.74 -3.03 34.34
N THR A 467 27.80 -3.53 35.14
CA THR A 467 27.24 -4.88 35.00
C THR A 467 26.42 -5.07 33.73
N GLU A 468 25.63 -4.07 33.33
CA GLU A 468 24.77 -4.14 32.14
C GLU A 468 25.62 -4.08 30.85
N VAL A 469 26.67 -3.25 30.85
CA VAL A 469 27.60 -3.15 29.72
C VAL A 469 28.41 -4.43 29.55
N ASP A 470 28.84 -5.07 30.64
CA ASP A 470 29.55 -6.35 30.60
C ASP A 470 28.73 -7.45 29.93
N GLU A 471 27.43 -7.53 30.27
CA GLU A 471 26.52 -8.49 29.68
C GLU A 471 26.31 -8.23 28.18
N LEU A 472 26.10 -6.97 27.78
CA LEU A 472 25.99 -6.59 26.36
C LEU A 472 27.26 -6.94 25.56
N VAL A 473 28.44 -6.76 26.16
CA VAL A 473 29.72 -7.15 25.56
C VAL A 473 29.81 -8.66 25.37
N ARG A 474 29.41 -9.46 26.37
CA ARG A 474 29.43 -10.94 26.28
C ARG A 474 28.42 -11.46 25.26
N VAL A 475 27.22 -10.90 25.22
CA VAL A 475 26.21 -11.21 24.20
C VAL A 475 26.75 -10.90 22.81
N ARG A 476 27.42 -9.74 22.64
CA ARG A 476 28.00 -9.35 21.36
C ARG A 476 29.09 -10.31 20.86
N LEU A 477 29.92 -10.79 21.77
CA LEU A 477 30.97 -11.76 21.49
C LEU A 477 30.43 -13.18 21.26
N GLY A 478 29.12 -13.41 21.47
CA GLY A 478 28.50 -14.73 21.36
C GLY A 478 28.83 -15.66 22.52
N ILE A 479 29.26 -15.10 23.66
CA ILE A 479 29.54 -15.85 24.89
C ILE A 479 28.21 -16.13 25.61
N ASP A 480 27.40 -15.08 25.79
CA ASP A 480 26.07 -15.18 26.38
C ASP A 480 25.00 -15.24 25.29
N LEU A 481 23.84 -15.82 25.64
CA LEU A 481 22.74 -16.01 24.69
C LEU A 481 22.10 -14.66 24.32
N ASP A 482 22.31 -14.29 23.06
CA ASP A 482 21.57 -13.22 22.39
C ASP A 482 20.08 -13.57 22.32
N LEU A 483 19.23 -12.56 22.52
CA LEU A 483 17.84 -12.54 22.13
C LEU A 483 17.73 -12.94 20.65
N LYS A 484 17.52 -14.23 20.42
CA LYS A 484 17.13 -14.76 19.12
C LYS A 484 15.77 -14.22 18.77
N ILE A 485 15.77 -13.06 18.10
CA ILE A 485 14.61 -12.55 17.38
C ILE A 485 14.38 -13.36 16.10
N THR A 486 14.52 -14.68 16.17
CA THR A 486 14.11 -15.61 15.11
C THR A 486 12.77 -16.19 15.53
N GLY A 487 11.71 -15.62 14.97
CA GLY A 487 10.31 -15.89 15.29
C GLY A 487 9.44 -14.73 14.83
N GLN A 488 8.11 -14.92 14.83
CA GLN A 488 7.08 -13.96 14.37
C GLN A 488 7.26 -12.54 14.93
N LEU A 489 7.75 -12.39 16.17
CA LEU A 489 8.92 -11.57 16.51
C LEU A 489 9.31 -10.38 15.61
N PHE A 490 10.43 -10.61 14.92
CA PHE A 490 11.21 -9.64 14.14
C PHE A 490 10.55 -9.30 12.81
N ASP A 491 9.95 -10.30 12.14
CA ASP A 491 9.26 -10.11 10.86
C ASP A 491 8.10 -9.10 11.00
N ARG A 492 7.52 -8.95 12.20
CA ARG A 492 6.48 -7.95 12.49
C ARG A 492 7.01 -6.70 13.22
N PHE A 493 8.18 -6.74 13.87
CA PHE A 493 8.90 -5.51 14.28
C PHE A 493 9.45 -4.71 13.10
N GLU A 494 9.84 -5.36 12.00
CA GLU A 494 10.11 -4.66 10.75
C GLU A 494 8.84 -4.09 10.11
N ALA A 495 7.66 -4.68 10.38
CA ALA A 495 6.37 -4.15 9.92
C ALA A 495 5.90 -2.92 10.71
N LEU A 496 6.37 -2.74 11.94
CA LEU A 496 6.28 -1.47 12.68
C LEU A 496 7.33 -0.52 12.11
N ASP A 497 6.83 0.43 11.34
CA ASP A 497 7.56 1.32 10.46
C ASP A 497 8.91 1.78 11.03
N ARG A 498 9.99 1.62 10.26
CA ARG A 498 11.32 2.15 10.62
C ARG A 498 11.32 3.68 10.64
N GLU A 499 10.30 4.30 10.05
CA GLU A 499 10.04 5.74 10.05
C GLU A 499 9.24 6.21 11.27
N SER A 500 8.85 5.34 12.21
CA SER A 500 8.27 5.79 13.48
C SER A 500 9.34 6.43 14.38
N ALA A 501 9.00 7.56 15.00
CA ALA A 501 9.89 8.30 15.89
C ALA A 501 10.16 7.53 17.20
N LEU A 502 9.14 6.85 17.72
CA LEU A 502 9.24 6.04 18.94
C LEU A 502 8.55 4.68 18.74
N ARG A 503 9.18 3.62 19.27
CA ARG A 503 8.61 2.27 19.28
C ARG A 503 8.80 1.64 20.66
N LEU A 504 7.72 1.15 21.25
CA LEU A 504 7.71 0.41 22.50
C LEU A 504 7.22 -1.01 22.25
N ILE A 505 7.89 -1.98 22.84
CA ILE A 505 7.69 -3.40 22.60
C ILE A 505 7.69 -4.08 23.96
N SER A 506 6.77 -5.02 24.18
CA SER A 506 6.81 -5.93 25.32
C SER A 506 6.48 -7.37 24.95
N ARG A 507 7.33 -8.27 25.46
CA ARG A 507 7.18 -9.73 25.46
C ARG A 507 6.49 -10.25 26.72
N SER A 508 6.42 -9.41 27.76
CA SER A 508 5.64 -9.65 28.97
C SER A 508 4.82 -8.39 29.26
N PRO A 509 3.72 -8.15 28.50
CA PRO A 509 2.92 -6.93 28.67
C PRO A 509 2.48 -6.66 30.13
N PRO A 510 2.14 -7.66 30.97
CA PRO A 510 1.81 -7.42 32.37
C PRO A 510 2.90 -6.76 33.21
N ASP A 511 4.18 -6.91 32.83
CA ASP A 511 5.32 -6.32 33.55
C ASP A 511 5.64 -4.89 33.08
N LEU A 512 5.01 -4.38 32.02
CA LEU A 512 5.22 -3.02 31.52
C LEU A 512 5.06 -1.93 32.59
N PRO A 513 4.05 -1.97 33.50
CA PRO A 513 3.89 -0.97 34.56
C PRO A 513 5.03 -0.96 35.59
N ARG A 514 5.87 -2.01 35.64
CA ARG A 514 7.10 -2.00 36.46
C ARG A 514 8.21 -1.19 35.81
N MET A 515 8.19 -1.11 34.48
CA MET A 515 9.23 -0.48 33.66
C MET A 515 8.91 0.96 33.26
N PHE A 516 7.63 1.32 33.15
CA PHE A 516 7.14 2.66 32.81
C PHE A 516 5.97 3.02 33.72
N HIS A 517 5.67 4.30 33.88
CA HIS A 517 4.41 4.67 34.53
C HIS A 517 3.22 4.09 33.74
N PRO A 518 2.09 3.71 34.37
CA PRO A 518 1.02 2.96 33.72
C PRO A 518 0.52 3.63 32.45
N ILE A 519 0.55 2.96 31.29
CA ILE A 519 0.08 3.53 30.00
C ILE A 519 -1.24 2.89 29.58
N PHE A 520 -1.30 1.57 29.68
CA PHE A 520 -2.41 0.76 29.18
C PHE A 520 -3.27 0.23 30.33
N ALA A 521 -4.54 -0.06 30.03
CA ALA A 521 -5.44 -0.74 30.94
C ALA A 521 -4.85 -2.12 31.35
N PRO A 522 -4.88 -2.50 32.64
CA PRO A 522 -4.38 -3.80 33.10
C PRO A 522 -5.01 -4.98 32.35
N GLU A 523 -6.31 -4.90 32.05
CA GLU A 523 -7.01 -5.96 31.33
C GLU A 523 -6.49 -6.13 29.89
N LEU A 524 -6.00 -5.06 29.26
CA LEU A 524 -5.37 -5.13 27.94
C LEU A 524 -4.04 -5.88 28.02
N LEU A 525 -3.26 -5.59 29.06
CA LEU A 525 -1.94 -6.19 29.28
C LEU A 525 -2.05 -7.68 29.60
N GLU A 526 -2.97 -8.07 30.50
CA GLU A 526 -3.17 -9.47 30.91
C GLU A 526 -3.66 -10.39 29.78
N ASN A 527 -4.40 -9.84 28.81
CA ASN A 527 -4.90 -10.58 27.67
C ASN A 527 -3.88 -10.67 26.52
N SER A 528 -2.82 -9.86 26.56
CA SER A 528 -1.81 -9.78 25.51
C SER A 528 -0.59 -10.64 25.83
N GLN A 529 -0.24 -11.55 24.92
CA GLN A 529 1.06 -12.25 24.93
C GLN A 529 2.18 -11.34 24.45
N LEU A 530 1.90 -10.45 23.49
CA LEU A 530 2.85 -9.48 22.96
C LEU A 530 2.14 -8.14 22.73
N LEU A 531 2.85 -7.05 23.01
CA LEU A 531 2.38 -5.69 22.76
C LEU A 531 3.46 -4.92 22.00
N GLY A 532 3.07 -4.20 20.95
CA GLY A 532 3.94 -3.28 20.22
C GLY A 532 3.21 -1.96 19.94
N LEU A 533 3.78 -0.85 20.36
CA LEU A 533 3.28 0.51 20.07
C LEU A 533 4.32 1.23 19.21
N ALA A 534 3.91 1.79 18.08
CA ALA A 534 4.73 2.68 17.28
C ALA A 534 4.04 4.04 17.12
N LEU A 535 4.81 5.12 17.28
CA LEU A 535 4.35 6.50 17.22
C LEU A 535 5.11 7.29 16.15
N THR A 536 4.34 8.02 15.34
CA THR A 536 4.84 9.09 14.48
C THR A 536 4.32 10.40 15.06
N LEU A 537 5.21 11.28 15.50
CA LEU A 537 4.90 12.48 16.28
C LEU A 537 4.63 13.72 15.39
N GLN A 538 4.22 13.48 14.14
CA GLN A 538 3.72 14.51 13.22
C GLN A 538 2.38 15.07 13.70
N ASN A 539 1.86 16.11 13.05
CA ASN A 539 0.49 16.57 13.30
C ASN A 539 -0.44 16.16 12.12
N PRO A 540 -1.42 15.25 12.34
CA PRO A 540 -1.79 14.60 13.60
C PRO A 540 -0.84 13.46 14.01
N VAL A 541 -0.72 13.21 15.33
CA VAL A 541 0.12 12.14 15.88
C VAL A 541 -0.51 10.81 15.51
N LYS A 542 0.24 9.90 14.90
CA LYS A 542 -0.26 8.59 14.46
C LYS A 542 0.29 7.49 15.35
N ALA A 543 -0.59 6.62 15.80
CA ALA A 543 -0.23 5.43 16.57
C ALA A 543 -0.62 4.15 15.81
N ARG A 544 0.30 3.18 15.86
CA ARG A 544 0.04 1.79 15.46
C ARG A 544 0.25 0.91 16.67
N LEU A 545 -0.82 0.28 17.16
CA LEU A 545 -0.78 -0.65 18.28
C LEU A 545 -1.01 -2.07 17.76
N PHE A 546 -0.03 -2.92 17.97
CA PHE A 546 -0.04 -4.34 17.64
C PHE A 546 -0.19 -5.16 18.91
N LEU A 547 -1.10 -6.13 18.89
CA LEU A 547 -1.38 -7.02 19.99
C LEU A 547 -1.40 -8.46 19.48
N LYS A 548 -0.71 -9.37 20.17
CA LYS A 548 -0.90 -10.81 20.01
C LYS A 548 -1.63 -11.31 21.25
N LEU A 549 -2.84 -11.81 21.06
CA LEU A 549 -3.66 -12.36 22.14
C LEU A 549 -3.39 -13.86 22.30
N LYS A 550 -3.88 -14.43 23.41
CA LYS A 550 -3.59 -15.83 23.78
C LYS A 550 -4.14 -16.84 22.76
N THR A 551 -5.33 -16.57 22.20
CA THR A 551 -5.99 -17.44 21.21
C THR A 551 -6.68 -16.65 20.09
N PRO A 552 -6.91 -17.24 18.90
CA PRO A 552 -7.68 -16.60 17.83
C PRO A 552 -9.12 -16.23 18.23
N GLU A 553 -9.75 -17.03 19.09
CA GLU A 553 -11.11 -16.79 19.60
C GLU A 553 -11.11 -15.55 20.49
N SER A 554 -10.15 -15.45 21.43
CA SER A 554 -9.98 -14.26 22.28
C SER A 554 -9.74 -13.00 21.44
N ALA A 555 -9.02 -13.12 20.33
CA ALA A 555 -8.84 -11.99 19.40
C ALA A 555 -10.11 -11.60 18.66
N SER A 556 -10.99 -12.55 18.35
CA SER A 556 -12.30 -12.26 17.77
C SER A 556 -13.21 -11.52 18.74
N GLU A 557 -13.27 -11.98 19.99
CA GLU A 557 -14.09 -11.37 21.04
C GLU A 557 -13.55 -10.01 21.44
N PHE A 558 -12.24 -9.89 21.61
CA PHE A 558 -11.58 -8.63 21.92
C PHE A 558 -11.75 -7.60 20.81
N ALA A 559 -11.65 -7.98 19.53
CA ALA A 559 -11.91 -7.05 18.42
C ALA A 559 -13.36 -6.52 18.42
N ARG A 560 -14.34 -7.36 18.76
CA ARG A 560 -15.75 -6.95 18.86
C ARG A 560 -15.97 -5.99 20.03
N THR A 561 -15.44 -6.31 21.21
CA THR A 561 -15.57 -5.46 22.39
C THR A 561 -14.82 -4.13 22.21
N LEU A 562 -13.65 -4.13 21.57
CA LEU A 562 -12.91 -2.92 21.24
C LEU A 562 -13.61 -2.06 20.18
N HIS A 563 -14.34 -2.66 19.23
CA HIS A 563 -15.18 -1.93 18.30
C HIS A 563 -16.39 -1.27 18.98
N ASN A 564 -17.03 -1.97 19.92
CA ASN A 564 -18.22 -1.47 20.63
C ASN A 564 -17.87 -0.45 21.72
N GLU A 565 -16.78 -0.67 22.46
CA GLU A 565 -16.37 0.13 23.62
C GLU A 565 -14.88 0.53 23.56
N PRO A 566 -14.42 1.26 22.53
CA PRO A 566 -13.00 1.60 22.37
C PRO A 566 -12.44 2.40 23.55
N GLN A 567 -13.26 3.24 24.19
CA GLN A 567 -12.90 4.07 25.34
C GLN A 567 -12.48 3.28 26.59
N ARG A 568 -12.97 2.04 26.74
CA ARG A 568 -12.59 1.17 27.86
C ARG A 568 -11.14 0.71 27.73
N TRP A 569 -10.72 0.41 26.50
CA TRP A 569 -9.44 -0.25 26.21
C TRP A 569 -8.35 0.72 25.79
N LEU A 570 -8.71 1.80 25.10
CA LEU A 570 -7.79 2.81 24.57
C LEU A 570 -7.89 4.13 25.35
N ARG A 571 -7.99 4.03 26.67
CA ARG A 571 -7.77 5.14 27.60
C ARG A 571 -6.36 5.05 28.17
N LEU A 572 -5.78 6.20 28.43
CA LEU A 572 -4.51 6.28 29.11
C LEU A 572 -4.76 6.03 30.62
N GLN A 573 -4.17 4.99 31.20
CA GLN A 573 -4.50 4.48 32.54
C GLN A 573 -4.39 5.59 33.62
N ASP A 574 -5.19 5.58 34.69
CA ASP A 574 -5.11 6.62 35.73
C ASP A 574 -5.25 8.07 35.20
N SER A 575 -5.91 8.25 34.04
CA SER A 575 -6.24 9.55 33.46
C SER A 575 -7.58 9.49 32.72
N ASN A 576 -8.18 10.67 32.48
CA ASN A 576 -9.40 10.78 31.69
C ASN A 576 -9.13 10.94 30.18
N LEU A 577 -7.86 10.88 29.75
CA LEU A 577 -7.48 11.09 28.36
C LEU A 577 -7.61 9.81 27.54
N LEU A 578 -8.17 9.94 26.34
CA LEU A 578 -8.24 8.86 25.36
C LEU A 578 -6.99 8.85 24.47
N LEU A 579 -6.56 7.65 24.09
CA LEU A 579 -5.44 7.44 23.17
C LEU A 579 -5.82 7.75 21.71
N TYR A 580 -7.09 7.96 21.39
CA TYR A 580 -7.58 8.16 20.03
C TYR A 580 -8.46 9.40 19.89
N THR A 581 -8.41 10.07 18.73
CA THR A 581 -9.35 11.14 18.34
C THR A 581 -10.55 10.63 17.56
N GLN A 582 -10.38 9.52 16.84
CA GLN A 582 -11.41 8.84 16.04
C GLN A 582 -11.36 7.34 16.33
N PRO A 583 -12.48 6.61 16.20
CA PRO A 583 -12.51 5.17 16.41
C PRO A 583 -11.38 4.47 15.64
N PRO A 584 -10.62 3.57 16.29
CA PRO A 584 -9.45 2.95 15.70
C PRO A 584 -9.83 2.04 14.52
N GLU A 585 -9.00 2.01 13.48
CA GLU A 585 -9.10 1.00 12.42
C GLU A 585 -8.52 -0.31 12.95
N ILE A 586 -9.34 -1.38 12.94
CA ILE A 586 -8.98 -2.68 13.51
C ILE A 586 -8.76 -3.69 12.39
N THR A 587 -7.53 -4.22 12.28
CA THR A 587 -7.20 -5.31 11.36
C THR A 587 -6.85 -6.56 12.16
N ARG A 588 -7.48 -7.71 11.83
CA ARG A 588 -7.25 -8.99 12.53
C ARG A 588 -6.64 -10.03 11.62
N GLN A 589 -5.64 -10.76 12.13
CA GLN A 589 -5.05 -11.93 11.51
C GLN A 589 -4.80 -13.03 12.55
N ALA A 590 -5.66 -14.05 12.59
CA ALA A 590 -5.66 -15.10 13.61
C ALA A 590 -5.69 -14.51 15.03
N ALA A 591 -4.69 -14.82 15.87
CA ALA A 591 -4.56 -14.28 17.22
C ALA A 591 -3.97 -12.86 17.28
N ASN A 592 -3.65 -12.24 16.14
CA ASN A 592 -3.04 -10.92 16.08
C ASN A 592 -4.07 -9.84 15.74
N LEU A 593 -3.93 -8.68 16.38
CA LEU A 593 -4.69 -7.47 16.13
C LEU A 593 -3.75 -6.31 15.86
N GLU A 594 -4.04 -5.54 14.81
CA GLU A 594 -3.38 -4.28 14.50
C GLU A 594 -4.42 -3.16 14.54
N LEU A 595 -4.13 -2.14 15.34
CA LEU A 595 -4.95 -0.96 15.56
C LEU A 595 -4.22 0.25 14.99
N ARG A 596 -4.93 1.06 14.20
CA ARG A 596 -4.41 2.34 13.69
C ARG A 596 -5.32 3.47 14.12
N PHE A 597 -4.75 4.49 14.76
CA PHE A 597 -5.52 5.64 15.25
C PHE A 597 -4.64 6.88 15.38
N ASN A 598 -5.29 8.04 15.39
CA ASN A 598 -4.63 9.32 15.64
C ASN A 598 -4.72 9.65 17.14
N VAL A 599 -3.61 10.04 17.75
CA VAL A 599 -3.52 10.39 19.17
C VAL A 599 -3.70 11.90 19.33
N PRO A 600 -4.55 12.38 20.26
CA PRO A 600 -4.59 13.79 20.62
C PRO A 600 -3.22 14.29 21.09
N GLU A 601 -2.84 15.53 20.78
CA GLU A 601 -1.52 16.06 21.12
C GLU A 601 -1.25 16.04 22.64
N GLU A 602 -2.23 16.42 23.45
CA GLU A 602 -2.12 16.39 24.93
C GLU A 602 -1.92 14.97 25.47
N THR A 603 -2.66 13.99 24.94
CA THR A 603 -2.50 12.58 25.30
C THR A 603 -1.11 12.07 24.87
N ALA A 604 -0.63 12.46 23.69
CA ALA A 604 0.69 12.07 23.21
C ALA A 604 1.82 12.62 24.11
N ARG A 605 1.69 13.88 24.58
CA ARG A 605 2.62 14.47 25.55
C ARG A 605 2.64 13.70 26.87
N LEU A 606 1.48 13.39 27.45
CA LEU A 606 1.41 12.63 28.70
C LEU A 606 1.92 11.19 28.54
N LEU A 607 1.65 10.55 27.40
CA LEU A 607 2.19 9.23 27.08
C LEU A 607 3.73 9.26 27.03
N LEU A 608 4.33 10.27 26.39
CA LEU A 608 5.79 10.43 26.37
C LEU A 608 6.36 10.71 27.77
N GLN A 609 5.67 11.51 28.59
CA GLN A 609 6.06 11.75 29.99
C GLN A 609 6.08 10.45 30.81
N ARG A 610 5.08 9.57 30.61
CA ARG A 610 4.98 8.29 31.32
C ARG A 610 6.03 7.26 30.90
N ILE A 611 6.36 7.23 29.60
CA ILE A 611 7.50 6.45 29.11
C ILE A 611 8.80 7.01 29.70
N ALA A 612 8.91 8.33 29.83
CA ALA A 612 10.08 9.00 30.41
C ALA A 612 10.14 8.95 31.95
N LYS A 613 9.07 8.52 32.63
CA LYS A 613 8.89 8.60 34.10
C LYS A 613 9.05 10.01 34.66
N THR A 614 8.50 10.99 33.95
CA THR A 614 8.63 12.42 34.29
C THR A 614 7.32 13.09 34.63
N ASP A 615 6.19 12.40 34.44
CA ASP A 615 4.93 12.86 35.00
C ASP A 615 4.99 12.79 36.52
N ILE A 616 4.53 13.87 37.15
CA ILE A 616 4.44 13.97 38.60
C ILE A 616 3.32 13.01 39.01
N ALA A 617 3.67 11.82 39.51
CA ALA A 617 2.72 11.00 40.23
C ALA A 617 2.27 11.82 41.45
N SER A 618 1.02 12.29 41.45
CA SER A 618 0.34 12.62 42.69
C SER A 618 0.31 11.35 43.53
N SER A 619 1.28 11.22 44.43
CA SER A 619 1.18 10.37 45.61
C SER A 619 0.01 10.89 46.44
N VAL A 620 -1.20 10.44 46.14
CA VAL A 620 -2.34 10.52 47.05
C VAL A 620 -2.83 9.09 47.24
N ALA A 621 -2.15 8.39 48.14
CA ALA A 621 -2.77 7.43 49.02
C ALA A 621 -2.39 7.89 50.44
N GLY A 622 -3.38 8.38 51.19
CA GLY A 622 -3.21 8.81 52.58
C GLY A 622 -3.97 10.08 52.96
N ASP A 623 -5.31 10.02 52.89
CA ASP A 623 -6.21 10.29 54.02
C ASP A 623 -7.60 9.69 53.74
#